data_AF-A0A8T8I010-F1
#
_entry.id   AF-A0A8T8I010-F1
#
_cell.length_a   1.000
_cell.length_b   1.000
_cell.length_c   1.000
_cell.angle_alpha   90.00
_cell.angle_beta   90.00
_cell.angle_gamma   90.00
#
_symmetry.space_group_name_H-M   'P 1'
#
loop_
_entity.id
_entity.type
_entity.pdbx_description
1 polymer ?
#
loop_
_entity_poly.entity_id
_entity_poly.type
_entity_poly.pdbx_seq_one_letter_code
_entity_poly.pdbx_strand_id
1 'polypeptide(L)'
;MSGKVSSRAVVFVLAVLATWWLAPAYGHAATTTAAGDRAVSEEDFTQLGTTWRFRNGYTDRCAAVLGSNNVNGAPVFQHDCLGYEDQEWIIESMGS
;
A
#
# COMPACT_ATOMS: atom_id res chain seq x y z
N MET A 1 -20.26 59.72 47.14
CA MET A 1 -19.15 59.91 46.19
C MET A 1 -18.75 58.54 45.65
N SER A 2 -19.16 58.25 44.41
CA SER A 2 -18.95 56.97 43.73
C SER A 2 -17.56 56.87 43.11
N GLY A 3 -16.79 55.84 43.47
CA GLY A 3 -15.58 55.43 42.75
C GLY A 3 -15.82 54.08 42.06
N LYS A 4 -15.92 54.08 40.73
CA LYS A 4 -16.06 52.88 39.90
C LYS A 4 -14.68 52.22 39.74
N VAL A 5 -14.51 51.00 40.26
CA VAL A 5 -13.35 50.16 39.93
C VAL A 5 -13.64 49.46 38.59
N SER A 6 -12.68 49.55 37.67
CA SER A 6 -12.78 49.21 36.24
C SER A 6 -12.90 47.69 35.99
N SER A 7 -13.99 47.26 35.35
CA SER A 7 -14.34 45.87 34.98
C SER A 7 -13.45 45.21 33.91
N ARG A 8 -12.24 45.71 33.65
CA ARG A 8 -11.37 45.18 32.58
C ARG A 8 -10.37 44.13 33.05
N ALA A 9 -10.15 43.97 34.35
CA ALA A 9 -9.16 43.02 34.88
C ALA A 9 -9.72 41.61 35.15
N VAL A 10 -11.05 41.44 35.27
CA VAL A 10 -11.64 40.15 35.69
C VAL A 10 -11.83 39.17 34.51
N VAL A 11 -11.80 39.64 33.26
CA VAL A 11 -12.10 38.80 32.10
C VAL A 11 -10.91 37.92 31.65
N PHE A 12 -9.68 38.21 32.07
CA PHE A 12 -8.49 37.50 31.54
C PHE A 12 -8.04 36.26 32.32
N VAL A 13 -8.63 35.92 33.47
CA VAL A 13 -8.17 34.79 34.29
C VAL A 13 -9.00 33.49 34.11
N LEU A 14 -10.15 33.54 33.41
CA LEU A 14 -11.05 32.38 33.29
C LEU A 14 -10.86 31.52 32.02
N ALA A 15 -9.88 31.80 31.16
CA ALA A 15 -9.79 31.16 29.83
C ALA A 15 -8.73 30.05 29.68
N VAL A 16 -8.00 29.66 30.73
CA VAL A 16 -6.91 28.65 30.61
C VAL A 16 -7.19 27.32 31.33
N LEU A 17 -8.25 27.21 32.13
CA LEU A 17 -8.54 25.97 32.90
C LEU A 17 -9.73 25.13 32.38
N ALA A 18 -10.40 25.54 31.31
CA ALA A 18 -11.60 24.86 30.80
C ALA A 18 -11.42 24.14 29.45
N THR A 19 -10.18 23.89 29.01
CA THR A 19 -9.91 23.31 27.68
C THR A 19 -9.50 21.84 27.69
N TRP A 20 -9.59 21.15 28.83
CA TRP A 20 -9.23 19.73 28.96
C TRP A 20 -10.41 18.78 29.14
N TRP A 21 -11.64 19.16 28.74
CA TRP A 21 -12.81 18.27 28.85
C TRP A 21 -13.57 18.01 27.54
N LEU A 22 -13.05 18.46 26.40
CA LEU A 22 -13.42 17.90 25.09
C LEU A 22 -12.14 17.56 24.32
N ALA A 23 -11.48 16.47 24.72
CA ALA A 23 -10.79 15.69 23.71
C ALA A 23 -11.91 15.18 22.78
N PRO A 24 -11.99 15.58 21.50
CA PRO A 24 -12.69 14.73 20.55
C PRO A 24 -12.03 13.37 20.71
N ALA A 25 -12.82 12.32 20.93
CA ALA A 25 -12.34 10.99 20.66
C ALA A 25 -11.93 11.03 19.19
N TYR A 26 -10.66 11.32 18.91
CA TYR A 26 -10.00 10.91 17.69
C TYR A 26 -10.06 9.38 17.76
N GLY A 27 -11.22 8.84 17.40
CA GLY A 27 -11.36 7.46 17.02
C GLY A 27 -10.44 7.33 15.83
N HIS A 28 -9.22 6.85 16.08
CA HIS A 28 -8.47 6.20 15.04
C HIS A 28 -9.37 5.03 14.66
N ALA A 29 -10.06 5.17 13.53
CA ALA A 29 -10.64 4.02 12.87
C ALA A 29 -9.45 3.08 12.67
N ALA A 30 -9.34 2.08 13.54
CA ALA A 30 -8.46 0.97 13.32
C ALA A 30 -9.09 0.28 12.11
N THR A 31 -8.64 0.67 10.92
CA THR A 31 -8.77 -0.16 9.73
C THR A 31 -8.02 -1.41 10.09
N THR A 32 -8.75 -2.37 10.63
CA THR A 32 -8.30 -3.75 10.66
C THR A 32 -8.28 -4.13 9.20
N THR A 33 -7.15 -3.89 8.53
CA THR A 33 -6.80 -4.65 7.35
C THR A 33 -6.80 -6.07 7.86
N ALA A 34 -7.92 -6.76 7.67
CA ALA A 34 -7.91 -8.21 7.69
C ALA A 34 -6.79 -8.56 6.72
N ALA A 35 -5.66 -9.04 7.25
CA ALA A 35 -4.70 -9.76 6.46
C ALA A 35 -5.54 -10.79 5.72
N GLY A 36 -5.67 -10.57 4.41
CA GLY A 36 -6.65 -11.25 3.60
C GLY A 36 -6.24 -12.70 3.46
N ASP A 37 -6.67 -13.54 4.41
CA ASP A 37 -6.79 -14.99 4.22
C ASP A 37 -8.03 -15.26 3.36
N ARG A 38 -8.08 -14.66 2.18
CA ARG A 38 -8.96 -15.16 1.12
C ARG A 38 -8.16 -16.23 0.41
N ALA A 39 -8.42 -17.48 0.79
CA ALA A 39 -8.07 -18.61 -0.05
C ALA A 39 -8.60 -18.32 -1.46
N VAL A 40 -7.68 -18.16 -2.40
CA VAL A 40 -7.98 -17.95 -3.81
C VAL A 40 -8.70 -19.21 -4.28
N SER A 41 -9.95 -19.10 -4.71
CA SER A 41 -10.70 -20.22 -5.26
C SER A 41 -10.13 -20.62 -6.62
N GLU A 42 -10.19 -21.90 -6.98
CA GLU A 42 -9.69 -22.42 -8.26
C GLU A 42 -10.30 -21.71 -9.50
N GLU A 43 -11.46 -21.07 -9.34
CA GLU A 43 -12.12 -20.26 -10.38
C GLU A 43 -11.50 -18.86 -10.60
N ASP A 44 -10.66 -18.37 -9.68
CA ASP A 44 -9.97 -17.08 -9.81
C ASP A 44 -8.67 -17.24 -10.63
N PHE A 45 -8.10 -18.45 -10.58
CA PHE A 45 -6.99 -18.82 -11.45
C PHE A 45 -7.40 -18.85 -12.92
N THR A 46 -8.69 -18.95 -13.28
CA THR A 46 -9.20 -18.87 -14.66
C THR A 46 -9.12 -17.48 -15.32
N GLN A 47 -8.57 -16.44 -14.67
CA GLN A 47 -8.13 -15.20 -15.34
C GLN A 47 -6.84 -15.38 -16.17
N LEU A 48 -6.71 -16.55 -16.81
CA LEU A 48 -5.59 -17.10 -17.61
C LEU A 48 -5.41 -16.39 -18.97
N GLY A 49 -5.38 -15.07 -18.93
CA GLY A 49 -4.82 -14.22 -19.99
C GLY A 49 -3.89 -13.16 -19.42
N THR A 50 -3.61 -13.22 -18.11
CA THR A 50 -2.79 -12.22 -17.44
C THR A 50 -1.33 -12.65 -17.47
N THR A 51 -0.56 -11.98 -18.31
CA THR A 51 0.89 -12.14 -18.34
C THR A 51 1.51 -11.42 -17.15
N TRP A 52 2.47 -12.07 -16.49
CA TRP A 52 3.18 -11.55 -15.33
C TRP A 52 4.60 -11.12 -15.71
N ARG A 53 5.16 -10.16 -14.97
CA ARG A 53 6.61 -9.88 -15.01
C ARG A 53 7.21 -10.14 -13.65
N PHE A 54 8.21 -11.00 -13.60
CA PHE A 54 8.95 -11.26 -12.37
C PHE A 54 10.01 -10.19 -12.16
N ARG A 55 9.78 -9.31 -11.19
CA ARG A 55 10.77 -8.31 -10.78
C ARG A 55 11.55 -8.81 -9.56
N ASN A 56 12.86 -8.80 -9.66
CA ASN A 56 13.75 -9.07 -8.54
C ASN A 56 13.69 -7.88 -7.56
N GLY A 57 13.33 -8.13 -6.30
CA GLY A 57 13.17 -7.07 -5.29
C GLY A 57 14.47 -6.39 -4.83
N TYR A 58 15.64 -6.98 -5.10
CA TYR A 58 16.93 -6.38 -4.78
C TYR A 58 17.46 -5.47 -5.90
N THR A 59 17.34 -5.91 -7.15
CA THR A 59 17.89 -5.18 -8.31
C THR A 59 16.85 -4.32 -9.04
N ASP A 60 15.57 -4.50 -8.74
CA ASP A 60 14.44 -3.93 -9.46
C ASP A 60 14.37 -4.36 -10.94
N ARG A 61 15.11 -5.40 -11.35
CA ARG A 61 15.17 -5.90 -12.74
C ARG A 61 14.19 -7.04 -13.00
N CYS A 62 13.77 -7.20 -14.25
CA CYS A 62 12.83 -8.21 -14.70
C CYS A 62 13.54 -9.48 -15.19
N ALA A 63 12.90 -10.65 -15.01
CA ALA A 63 13.33 -11.89 -15.65
C ALA A 63 13.00 -11.85 -17.16
N ALA A 64 14.02 -12.01 -18.00
CA ALA A 64 13.93 -11.93 -19.45
C ALA A 64 14.60 -13.14 -20.12
N VAL A 65 14.10 -13.58 -21.28
CA VAL A 65 14.77 -14.60 -22.10
C VAL A 65 15.94 -13.97 -22.89
N LEU A 66 17.13 -14.57 -22.83
CA LEU A 66 18.31 -14.01 -23.47
C LEU A 66 18.14 -13.92 -24.99
N GLY A 67 18.22 -12.69 -25.51
CA GLY A 67 18.11 -12.40 -26.94
C GLY A 67 16.71 -12.66 -27.53
N SER A 68 15.67 -12.66 -26.68
CA SER A 68 14.29 -12.98 -27.09
C SER A 68 14.19 -14.33 -27.83
N ASN A 69 15.04 -15.28 -27.45
CA ASN A 69 15.19 -16.56 -28.12
C ASN A 69 13.99 -17.48 -27.85
N ASN A 70 13.23 -17.81 -28.89
CA ASN A 70 12.05 -18.66 -28.81
C ASN A 70 12.34 -20.19 -28.79
N VAL A 71 13.60 -20.61 -28.63
CA VAL A 71 13.99 -22.03 -28.60
C VAL A 71 14.07 -22.52 -27.16
N ASN A 72 13.58 -23.74 -26.93
CA ASN A 72 13.62 -24.40 -25.62
C ASN A 72 15.06 -24.45 -25.06
N GLY A 73 15.19 -24.19 -23.77
CA GLY A 73 16.49 -24.13 -23.09
C GLY A 73 17.22 -22.80 -23.24
N ALA A 74 16.61 -21.79 -23.88
CA ALA A 74 17.13 -20.43 -23.85
C ALA A 74 17.31 -19.95 -22.39
N PRO A 75 18.48 -19.37 -22.04
CA PRO A 75 18.71 -18.89 -20.69
C PRO A 75 17.76 -17.75 -20.31
N VAL A 76 17.32 -17.74 -19.05
CA VAL A 76 16.63 -16.60 -18.44
C VAL A 76 17.63 -15.81 -17.61
N PHE A 77 17.63 -14.49 -17.74
CA PHE A 77 18.54 -13.58 -17.04
C PHE A 77 17.79 -12.34 -16.52
N GLN A 78 18.45 -11.52 -15.70
CA GLN A 78 17.87 -10.25 -15.22
C GLN A 78 18.20 -9.12 -16.20
N HIS A 79 17.17 -8.48 -16.75
CA HIS A 79 17.28 -7.30 -17.61
C HIS A 79 16.42 -6.15 -17.09
N ASP A 80 16.62 -4.96 -17.63
CA ASP A 80 15.77 -3.82 -17.26
C ASP A 80 14.32 -4.13 -17.66
N CYS A 81 13.36 -3.64 -16.87
CA CYS A 81 11.94 -3.86 -17.13
C CYS A 81 11.45 -2.96 -18.26
N LEU A 82 11.56 -3.44 -19.50
CA LEU A 82 11.27 -2.69 -20.72
C LEU A 82 9.89 -2.99 -21.31
N GLY A 83 9.19 -4.00 -20.78
CA GLY A 83 7.84 -4.37 -21.24
C GLY A 83 7.84 -5.12 -22.57
N TYR A 84 8.93 -5.83 -22.88
CA TYR A 84 9.01 -6.74 -24.00
C TYR A 84 8.36 -8.09 -23.66
N GLU A 85 7.89 -8.79 -24.69
CA GLU A 85 7.23 -10.10 -24.58
C GLU A 85 8.15 -11.16 -23.97
N ASP A 86 9.46 -11.02 -24.14
CA ASP A 86 10.45 -11.91 -23.53
C ASP A 86 10.62 -11.71 -22.01
N GLN A 87 9.91 -10.73 -21.43
CA GLN A 87 9.84 -10.44 -19.99
C GLN A 87 8.51 -10.84 -19.37
N GLU A 88 7.67 -11.49 -20.16
CA GLU A 88 6.25 -11.70 -19.92
C GLU A 88 5.96 -13.20 -19.79
N TRP A 89 5.43 -13.60 -18.63
CA TRP A 89 5.33 -15.00 -18.21
C TRP A 89 3.90 -15.40 -17.87
N ILE A 90 3.48 -16.57 -18.35
CA ILE A 90 2.25 -17.22 -17.92
C ILE A 90 2.61 -18.19 -16.79
N ILE A 91 1.83 -18.15 -15.71
CA ILE A 91 2.01 -19.02 -14.55
C ILE A 91 0.92 -20.08 -14.59
N GLU A 92 1.32 -21.33 -14.69
CA GLU A 92 0.42 -22.48 -14.65
C GLU A 92 0.58 -23.23 -13.33
N SER A 93 -0.54 -23.68 -12.76
CA SER A 93 -0.49 -24.56 -11.59
C SER A 93 0.05 -25.92 -12.03
N MET A 94 1.09 -26.41 -11.35
CA MET A 94 1.68 -27.72 -11.67
C MET A 94 0.89 -28.91 -11.12
N GLY A 95 -0.24 -28.68 -10.42
CA GLY A 95 -1.02 -29.71 -9.76
C GLY A 95 -0.30 -30.31 -8.53
N SER A 96 -1.03 -30.60 -7.46
CA SER A 96 -0.52 -31.26 -6.25
C SER A 96 -0.84 -32.74 -6.23
#